data_AF-A0A544QRV3-F1
#
_entry.id   AF-A0A544QRV3-F1
#
_cell.length_a   1.000
_cell.length_b   1.000
_cell.length_c   1.000
_cell.angle_alpha   90.00
_cell.angle_beta   90.00
_cell.angle_gamma   90.00
#
_symmetry.space_group_name_H-M   'P 1'
#
loop_
_entity.id
_entity.type
_entity.pdbx_description
1 polymer ?
#
loop_
_entity_poly.entity_id
_entity_poly.type
_entity_poly.pdbx_seq_one_letter_code
_entity_poly.pdbx_strand_id
1 'polypeptide(L)'
;MNKRGHVLNAVLLSIGLGYVLEPSATIETARMMVELLLPVTLGALFPDVDTAFGKHRKTLHNLLVLGIFAAWPIYMGNLNYVWIGITTHYILDVVGSTRGIALFYPLSSTEYNLPVGIPVSSSKSDLVTVLVTILEVGAFAGVLFYVVPEVTTYTAEMGLSIPL
;
A
#
# COMPACT_ATOMS: atom_id res chain seq x y z
N MET A 1 4.41 -10.56 -6.00
CA MET A 1 3.99 -10.61 -7.43
C MET A 1 5.24 -10.42 -8.30
N ASN A 2 5.15 -10.24 -9.63
CA ASN A 2 6.28 -9.67 -10.38
C ASN A 2 6.18 -8.12 -10.35
N LYS A 3 7.26 -7.44 -10.75
CA LYS A 3 7.32 -5.98 -10.85
C LYS A 3 6.13 -5.39 -11.61
N ARG A 4 5.71 -6.01 -12.73
CA ARG A 4 4.55 -5.60 -13.52
C ARG A 4 3.25 -5.63 -12.71
N GLY A 5 3.02 -6.67 -11.92
CA GLY A 5 1.85 -6.80 -11.05
C GLY A 5 1.82 -5.73 -9.96
N HIS A 6 2.95 -5.43 -9.33
CA HIS A 6 3.04 -4.34 -8.35
C HIS A 6 2.71 -2.98 -8.96
N VAL A 7 3.19 -2.71 -10.19
CA VAL A 7 2.83 -1.48 -10.93
C VAL A 7 1.35 -1.47 -11.30
N LEU A 8 0.80 -2.57 -11.81
CA LEU A 8 -0.62 -2.68 -12.16
C LEU A 8 -1.52 -2.34 -10.95
N ASN A 9 -1.24 -2.96 -9.81
CA ASN A 9 -1.95 -2.70 -8.57
C ASN A 9 -1.78 -1.26 -8.11
N ALA A 10 -0.56 -0.70 -8.07
CA ALA A 10 -0.34 0.68 -7.65
C ALA A 10 -1.12 1.69 -8.50
N VAL A 11 -1.16 1.49 -9.82
CA VAL A 11 -1.92 2.35 -10.75
C VAL A 11 -3.42 2.24 -10.47
N LEU A 12 -3.96 1.02 -10.40
CA LEU A 12 -5.38 0.79 -10.14
C LEU A 12 -5.79 1.27 -8.74
N LEU A 13 -4.93 1.09 -7.74
CA LEU A 13 -5.13 1.55 -6.37
C LEU A 13 -5.18 3.08 -6.34
N SER A 14 -4.26 3.77 -7.03
CA SER A 14 -4.26 5.25 -7.10
C SER A 14 -5.57 5.79 -7.71
N ILE A 15 -6.09 5.12 -8.74
CA ILE A 15 -7.38 5.46 -9.34
C ILE A 15 -8.52 5.24 -8.33
N GLY A 16 -8.56 4.06 -7.70
CA GLY A 16 -9.61 3.70 -6.75
C GLY A 16 -9.62 4.59 -5.51
N LEU A 17 -8.46 4.81 -4.88
CA LEU A 17 -8.31 5.71 -3.73
C LEU A 17 -8.66 7.15 -4.10
N GLY A 18 -8.22 7.61 -5.28
CA GLY A 18 -8.53 8.96 -5.74
C GLY A 18 -10.03 9.19 -5.93
N TYR A 19 -10.75 8.19 -6.46
CA TYR A 19 -12.21 8.25 -6.55
C TYR A 19 -12.89 8.21 -5.18
N VAL A 20 -12.38 7.40 -4.24
CA VAL A 20 -12.93 7.32 -2.87
C VAL A 20 -12.76 8.65 -2.14
N LEU A 21 -11.60 9.30 -2.29
CA LEU A 21 -11.28 10.57 -1.64
C LEU A 21 -12.01 11.76 -2.28
N GLU A 22 -12.20 11.75 -3.60
CA GLU A 22 -12.88 12.81 -4.35
C GLU A 22 -13.92 12.21 -5.31
N PRO A 23 -15.13 11.86 -4.82
CA PRO A 23 -16.12 11.09 -5.58
C PRO A 23 -16.98 11.93 -6.53
N SER A 24 -16.69 13.22 -6.72
CA SER A 24 -17.51 14.11 -7.56
C SER A 24 -17.53 13.76 -9.06
N ALA A 25 -16.62 12.89 -9.51
CA ALA A 25 -16.40 12.55 -10.91
C ALA A 25 -16.12 13.78 -11.80
N THR A 26 -15.34 14.73 -11.26
CA THR A 26 -14.95 15.97 -11.94
C THR A 26 -13.44 16.01 -12.24
N ILE A 27 -12.95 17.17 -12.71
CA ILE A 27 -11.51 17.42 -12.87
C ILE A 27 -10.74 17.26 -11.56
N GLU A 28 -11.39 17.50 -10.41
CA GLU A 28 -10.74 17.35 -9.10
C GLU A 28 -10.55 15.88 -8.74
N THR A 29 -11.50 15.00 -9.11
CA THR A 29 -11.31 13.54 -9.01
C THR A 29 -10.10 13.10 -9.84
N ALA A 30 -9.99 13.59 -11.08
CA ALA A 30 -8.86 13.27 -11.94
C ALA A 30 -7.53 13.80 -11.37
N ARG A 31 -7.53 15.01 -10.81
CA ARG A 31 -6.36 15.60 -10.13
C ARG A 31 -5.93 14.74 -8.95
N MET A 32 -6.86 14.33 -8.09
CA MET A 32 -6.58 13.45 -6.95
C MET A 32 -5.99 12.10 -7.39
N MET A 33 -6.55 11.47 -8.42
CA MET A 33 -5.99 10.22 -8.97
C MET A 33 -4.55 10.40 -9.44
N VAL A 34 -4.23 11.51 -10.11
CA VAL A 34 -2.87 11.81 -10.61
C VAL A 34 -1.92 12.14 -9.45
N GLU A 35 -2.38 12.86 -8.44
CA GLU A 35 -1.60 13.19 -7.24
C GLU A 35 -1.15 11.92 -6.51
N LEU A 36 -2.02 10.90 -6.44
CA LEU A 36 -1.69 9.59 -5.87
C LEU A 36 -0.85 8.73 -6.80
N LEU A 37 -1.10 8.78 -8.11
CA LEU A 37 -0.50 7.89 -9.10
C LEU A 37 1.03 7.82 -9.02
N LEU A 38 1.69 8.97 -9.00
CA LEU A 38 3.15 9.05 -8.96
C LEU A 38 3.74 8.48 -7.66
N PRO A 39 3.42 9.03 -6.47
CA PRO A 39 4.02 8.56 -5.23
C PRO A 39 3.66 7.10 -4.90
N VAL A 40 2.43 6.65 -5.15
CA VAL A 40 2.03 5.27 -4.89
C VAL A 40 2.78 4.30 -5.82
N THR A 41 2.93 4.64 -7.10
CA THR A 41 3.73 3.81 -8.03
C THR A 41 5.21 3.78 -7.66
N LEU A 42 5.79 4.91 -7.26
CA LEU A 42 7.17 4.98 -6.78
C LEU A 42 7.36 4.11 -5.53
N GLY A 43 6.43 4.21 -4.57
CA GLY A 43 6.44 3.39 -3.37
C GLY A 43 6.31 1.90 -3.67
N ALA A 44 5.47 1.52 -4.63
CA ALA A 44 5.29 0.12 -5.01
C ALA A 44 6.51 -0.50 -5.72
N LEU A 45 7.36 0.34 -6.33
CA LEU A 45 8.61 -0.10 -6.94
C LEU A 45 9.78 -0.13 -5.95
N PHE A 46 9.72 0.66 -4.88
CA PHE A 46 10.84 0.86 -3.96
C PHE A 46 11.34 -0.43 -3.27
N PRO A 47 10.47 -1.31 -2.72
CA PRO A 47 10.93 -2.55 -2.09
C PRO A 47 11.79 -3.41 -3.03
N ASP A 48 11.39 -3.50 -4.31
CA ASP A 48 12.08 -4.31 -5.31
C ASP A 48 13.44 -3.76 -5.75
N VAL A 49 13.84 -2.56 -5.30
CA VAL A 49 15.20 -2.06 -5.52
C VAL A 49 16.22 -2.97 -4.82
N ASP A 50 15.81 -3.76 -3.81
CA ASP A 50 16.65 -4.78 -3.18
C ASP A 50 17.00 -5.97 -4.10
N THR A 51 16.44 -6.02 -5.31
CA THR A 51 16.92 -6.92 -6.36
C THR A 51 18.24 -6.47 -6.96
N ALA A 52 18.59 -5.19 -6.84
CA ALA A 52 19.86 -4.63 -7.28
C ALA A 52 20.94 -4.68 -6.19
N PHE A 53 20.56 -4.81 -4.91
CA PHE A 53 21.49 -4.91 -3.79
C PHE A 53 20.87 -5.60 -2.57
N GLY A 54 21.69 -6.26 -1.76
CA GLY A 54 21.21 -6.94 -0.55
C GLY A 54 20.47 -8.24 -0.86
N LYS A 55 19.48 -8.57 -0.02
CA LYS A 55 18.65 -9.76 -0.12
C LYS A 55 17.22 -9.38 -0.48
N HIS A 56 16.77 -9.85 -1.64
CA HIS A 56 15.40 -9.69 -2.11
C HIS A 56 14.37 -10.25 -1.10
N ARG A 57 13.24 -9.56 -0.94
CA ARG A 57 12.14 -9.88 0.02
C ARG A 57 12.50 -9.72 1.49
N LYS A 58 13.60 -9.00 1.76
CA LYS A 58 14.12 -8.83 3.13
C LYS A 58 14.62 -7.42 3.35
N THR A 59 15.56 -6.98 2.51
CA THR A 59 16.32 -5.74 2.76
C THR A 59 15.42 -4.53 2.74
N LEU A 60 14.51 -4.45 1.76
CA LEU A 60 13.54 -3.36 1.64
C LEU A 60 12.08 -3.82 1.80
N HIS A 61 11.84 -5.09 2.13
CA HIS A 61 10.51 -5.65 2.40
C HIS A 61 10.29 -5.94 3.89
N ASN A 62 10.38 -4.90 4.72
CA ASN A 62 10.23 -5.02 6.17
C ASN A 62 9.55 -3.78 6.78
N LEU A 63 9.02 -3.95 8.00
CA LEU A 63 8.24 -2.93 8.69
C LEU A 63 9.06 -1.69 9.07
N LEU A 64 10.38 -1.81 9.22
CA LEU A 64 11.24 -0.65 9.49
C LEU A 64 11.26 0.29 8.28
N VAL A 65 11.39 -0.25 7.06
CA VAL A 65 11.33 0.55 5.84
C VAL A 65 9.98 1.22 5.68
N LEU A 66 8.88 0.47 5.85
CA LEU A 66 7.54 1.06 5.82
C LEU A 66 7.37 2.16 6.86
N GLY A 67 7.81 1.93 8.10
CA GLY A 67 7.74 2.91 9.18
C GLY A 67 8.51 4.19 8.88
N ILE A 68 9.69 4.09 8.27
CA ILE A 68 10.48 5.25 7.83
C ILE A 68 9.69 6.08 6.80
N PHE A 69 9.16 5.45 5.75
CA PHE A 69 8.42 6.18 4.71
C PHE A 69 7.06 6.71 5.18
N ALA A 70 6.42 6.04 6.14
CA ALA A 70 5.18 6.53 6.75
C ALA A 70 5.44 7.75 7.66
N ALA A 71 6.54 7.74 8.41
CA ALA A 71 6.93 8.87 9.26
C ALA A 71 7.53 10.04 8.47
N TRP A 72 8.18 9.78 7.34
CA TRP A 72 8.89 10.78 6.54
C TRP A 72 8.09 12.05 6.22
N PRO A 73 6.87 11.98 5.66
CA PRO A 73 6.10 13.18 5.33
C PRO A 73 5.77 14.03 6.56
N ILE A 74 5.61 13.42 7.74
CA ILE A 74 5.30 14.13 9.00
C ILE A 74 6.48 15.01 9.42
N TYR A 75 7.73 14.53 9.26
CA TYR A 75 8.92 15.26 9.69
C TYR A 75 9.52 16.14 8.61
N MET A 76 9.42 15.75 7.34
CA MET A 76 10.11 16.39 6.21
C MET A 76 9.18 17.15 5.27
N GLY A 77 7.86 16.97 5.37
CA GLY A 77 6.88 17.66 4.53
C GLY A 77 6.95 17.31 3.04
N ASN A 78 7.53 16.17 2.67
CA ASN A 78 7.63 15.69 1.30
C ASN A 78 7.45 14.15 1.22
N LEU A 79 7.43 13.61 -0.01
CA LEU A 79 7.18 12.17 -0.27
C LEU A 79 5.84 11.67 0.30
N ASN A 80 4.82 12.53 0.30
CA ASN A 80 3.46 12.16 0.66
C ASN A 80 3.01 10.94 -0.17
N TYR A 81 2.25 10.05 0.47
CA TYR A 81 1.64 8.85 -0.13
C TYR A 81 2.60 7.75 -0.62
N VAL A 82 3.93 7.94 -0.60
CA VAL A 82 4.89 6.88 -1.01
C VAL A 82 4.75 5.63 -0.16
N TRP A 83 4.49 5.79 1.14
CA TRP A 83 4.26 4.68 2.06
C TRP A 83 3.06 3.82 1.68
N ILE A 84 2.04 4.37 1.01
CA ILE A 84 0.87 3.61 0.51
C ILE A 84 1.34 2.61 -0.55
N GLY A 85 2.21 3.06 -1.46
CA GLY A 85 2.83 2.20 -2.46
C GLY A 85 3.62 1.04 -1.86
N ILE A 86 4.43 1.33 -0.83
CA ILE A 86 5.19 0.30 -0.09
C ILE A 86 4.23 -0.68 0.61
N THR A 87 3.17 -0.17 1.22
CA THR A 87 2.16 -0.98 1.92
C THR A 87 1.47 -1.94 0.97
N THR A 88 0.98 -1.46 -0.17
CA THR A 88 0.28 -2.32 -1.14
C THR A 88 1.23 -3.33 -1.78
N HIS A 89 2.51 -2.97 -1.98
CA HIS A 89 3.54 -3.93 -2.38
C HIS A 89 3.63 -5.08 -1.37
N TYR A 90 3.70 -4.77 -0.07
CA TYR A 90 3.80 -5.78 0.99
C TYR A 90 2.53 -6.64 1.04
N ILE A 91 1.34 -6.03 0.91
CA ILE A 91 0.07 -6.77 0.86
C ILE A 91 0.08 -7.76 -0.31
N LEU A 92 0.46 -7.34 -1.51
CA LEU A 92 0.53 -8.24 -2.66
C LEU A 92 1.55 -9.37 -2.49
N ASP A 93 2.66 -9.11 -1.81
CA ASP A 93 3.68 -10.12 -1.57
C ASP A 93 3.29 -11.09 -0.44
N VAL A 94 2.49 -10.67 0.54
CA VAL A 94 1.99 -11.54 1.62
C VAL A 94 0.75 -12.32 1.17
N VAL A 95 -0.17 -11.67 0.45
CA VAL A 95 -1.51 -12.22 0.11
C VAL A 95 -1.53 -12.83 -1.29
N GLY A 96 -0.89 -12.18 -2.26
CA GLY A 96 -1.00 -12.55 -3.67
C GLY A 96 0.01 -13.61 -4.14
N SER A 97 1.00 -13.98 -3.32
CA SER A 97 2.11 -14.84 -3.72
C SER A 97 2.29 -16.08 -2.85
N THR A 98 2.81 -17.16 -3.44
CA THR A 98 3.25 -18.36 -2.71
C THR A 98 4.53 -18.14 -1.89
N ARG A 99 5.18 -16.99 -2.04
CA ARG A 99 6.37 -16.58 -1.28
C ARG A 99 6.02 -15.37 -0.42
N GLY A 100 6.67 -15.24 0.74
CA GLY A 100 6.45 -14.12 1.66
C GLY A 100 7.54 -13.06 1.65
N ILE A 101 7.50 -12.21 2.68
CA ILE A 101 8.50 -11.19 2.99
C ILE A 101 8.94 -11.27 4.45
N ALA A 102 10.18 -10.88 4.73
CA ALA A 102 10.71 -10.89 6.09
C ALA A 102 10.38 -9.58 6.84
N LEU A 103 9.16 -9.49 7.37
CA LEU A 103 8.60 -8.29 8.02
C LEU A 103 9.49 -7.68 9.12
N PHE A 104 10.26 -8.51 9.83
CA PHE A 104 11.12 -8.08 10.95
C PHE A 104 12.61 -8.09 10.61
N TYR A 105 12.98 -8.13 9.33
CA TYR A 105 14.39 -8.00 8.94
C TYR A 105 14.95 -6.62 9.36
N PRO A 106 16.19 -6.53 9.88
CA PRO A 106 17.21 -7.58 10.00
C PRO A 106 17.15 -8.41 11.30
N LEU A 107 16.23 -8.12 12.22
CA LEU A 107 16.12 -8.84 13.50
C LEU A 107 15.70 -10.31 13.30
N SER A 108 14.87 -10.58 12.30
CA SER A 108 14.51 -11.93 11.88
C SER A 108 14.45 -12.06 10.35
N SER A 109 14.90 -13.21 9.85
CA SER A 109 14.83 -13.55 8.43
C SER A 109 13.62 -14.41 8.04
N THR A 110 12.71 -14.65 8.98
CA THR A 110 11.47 -15.41 8.76
C THR A 110 10.56 -14.69 7.78
N GLU A 111 10.17 -15.35 6.69
CA GLU A 111 9.23 -14.84 5.69
C GLU A 111 7.78 -15.17 6.10
N TYR A 112 6.87 -14.22 5.92
CA TYR A 112 5.44 -14.37 6.22
C TYR A 112 4.61 -14.22 4.94
N ASN A 113 3.65 -15.12 4.75
CA ASN A 113 2.65 -15.09 3.67
C ASN A 113 1.37 -15.80 4.11
N LEU A 114 0.30 -15.63 3.33
CA LEU A 114 -0.91 -16.42 3.48
C LEU A 114 -0.79 -17.78 2.78
N PRO A 115 -1.44 -18.83 3.28
CA PRO A 115 -1.39 -20.18 2.69
C PRO A 115 -2.20 -20.33 1.38
N VAL A 116 -2.68 -19.22 0.79
CA VAL A 116 -3.60 -19.20 -0.36
C VAL A 116 -3.06 -18.44 -1.58
N GLY A 117 -1.79 -18.01 -1.56
CA GLY A 117 -1.19 -17.25 -2.66
C GLY A 117 -1.01 -18.06 -3.95
N ILE A 118 -0.80 -17.37 -5.08
CA ILE A 118 -0.56 -18.00 -6.37
C ILE A 118 0.87 -17.80 -6.87
N PRO A 119 1.44 -18.76 -7.63
CA PRO A 119 2.75 -18.57 -8.23
C PRO A 119 2.76 -17.39 -9.20
N VAL A 120 3.87 -16.66 -9.24
CA VAL A 120 4.05 -15.50 -10.13
C VAL A 120 3.95 -15.88 -11.62
N SER A 121 4.27 -17.13 -11.96
CA SER A 121 4.15 -17.68 -13.32
C SER A 121 2.71 -18.06 -13.72
N SER A 122 1.75 -17.98 -12.80
CA SER A 122 0.36 -18.32 -13.08
C SER A 122 -0.30 -17.33 -14.04
N SER A 123 -1.10 -17.84 -14.98
CA SER A 123 -1.93 -17.02 -15.88
C SER A 123 -3.01 -16.21 -15.14
N LYS A 124 -3.27 -16.53 -13.86
CA LYS A 124 -4.24 -15.83 -13.00
C LYS A 124 -3.59 -14.73 -12.13
N SER A 125 -2.29 -14.48 -12.26
CA SER A 125 -1.55 -13.47 -11.48
C SER A 125 -2.15 -12.07 -11.59
N ASP A 126 -2.43 -11.62 -12.81
CA ASP A 126 -3.05 -10.32 -13.05
C ASP A 126 -4.47 -10.26 -12.45
N LEU A 127 -5.27 -11.33 -12.55
CA LEU A 127 -6.61 -11.40 -11.97
C LEU A 127 -6.56 -11.26 -10.44
N VAL A 128 -5.68 -12.00 -9.76
CA VAL A 128 -5.53 -11.89 -8.30
C VAL A 128 -5.07 -10.50 -7.89
N THR A 129 -4.17 -9.89 -8.66
CA THR A 129 -3.71 -8.51 -8.43
C THR A 129 -4.89 -7.53 -8.45
N VAL A 130 -5.78 -7.63 -9.44
CA VAL A 130 -6.99 -6.80 -9.52
C VAL A 130 -7.93 -7.06 -8.34
N LEU A 131 -8.16 -8.33 -7.97
CA LEU A 131 -9.02 -8.69 -6.84
C LEU A 131 -8.48 -8.14 -5.51
N VAL A 132 -7.17 -8.26 -5.26
CA VAL A 132 -6.54 -7.66 -4.08
C VAL A 132 -6.69 -6.14 -4.11
N THR A 133 -6.50 -5.50 -5.26
CA THR A 133 -6.68 -4.05 -5.40
C THR A 133 -8.11 -3.61 -5.05
N ILE A 134 -9.12 -4.35 -5.52
CA ILE A 134 -10.53 -4.07 -5.19
C ILE A 134 -10.76 -4.18 -3.67
N LEU A 135 -10.19 -5.20 -3.03
CA LEU A 135 -10.27 -5.38 -1.58
C LEU A 135 -9.56 -4.26 -0.83
N GLU A 136 -8.39 -3.80 -1.29
CA GLU A 136 -7.65 -2.68 -0.68
C GLU A 136 -8.44 -1.37 -0.77
N VAL A 137 -9.00 -1.06 -1.95
CA VAL A 137 -9.86 0.13 -2.14
C VAL A 137 -11.11 0.04 -1.27
N GLY A 138 -11.76 -1.13 -1.23
CA GLY A 138 -12.94 -1.36 -0.40
C GLY A 138 -12.65 -1.25 1.09
N ALA A 139 -11.52 -1.80 1.55
CA ALA A 139 -11.07 -1.68 2.93
C ALA A 139 -10.78 -0.22 3.30
N PHE A 140 -10.08 0.52 2.43
CA PHE A 140 -9.82 1.94 2.62
C PHE A 140 -11.12 2.75 2.71
N ALA A 141 -12.05 2.55 1.78
CA ALA A 141 -13.36 3.21 1.81
C ALA A 141 -14.15 2.85 3.07
N GLY A 142 -14.10 1.57 3.48
CA GLY A 142 -14.72 1.09 4.71
C GLY A 142 -14.18 1.83 5.95
N VAL A 143 -12.87 1.96 6.05
CA VAL A 143 -12.22 2.71 7.13
C VAL A 143 -12.60 4.19 7.07
N LEU A 144 -12.49 4.82 5.90
CA LEU A 144 -12.74 6.25 5.73
C LEU A 144 -14.19 6.65 6.05
N PHE A 145 -15.16 5.88 5.58
CA PHE A 145 -16.58 6.27 5.71
C PHE A 145 -17.26 5.75 6.97
N TYR A 146 -16.75 4.68 7.59
CA TYR A 146 -17.42 4.07 8.75
C TYR A 146 -16.57 4.05 10.02
N VAL A 147 -15.24 4.01 9.93
CA VAL A 147 -14.37 3.95 11.13
C VAL A 147 -13.91 5.35 11.53
N VAL A 148 -13.41 6.15 10.59
CA VAL A 148 -12.89 7.49 10.87
C VAL A 148 -13.94 8.40 11.53
N PRO A 149 -15.21 8.45 11.10
CA PRO A 149 -16.23 9.30 11.74
C PRO A 149 -16.49 8.92 13.21
N GLU A 150 -16.56 7.62 13.50
CA GLU A 150 -16.77 7.09 14.86
C GLU A 150 -15.59 7.42 15.77
N VAL A 151 -14.37 7.17 15.30
CA VAL A 151 -13.15 7.45 16.05
C VAL A 151 -12.98 8.96 16.27
N THR A 152 -13.36 9.79 15.29
CA THR A 152 -13.34 11.27 15.41
C THR A 152 -14.33 11.73 16.48
N THR A 153 -15.53 11.15 16.52
CA THR A 153 -16.54 11.46 17.54
C THR A 153 -16.04 11.10 18.93
N TYR A 154 -15.53 9.87 19.11
CA TYR A 154 -15.02 9.41 20.39
C TYR A 154 -13.82 10.22 20.90
N THR A 155 -12.90 10.60 20.01
CA THR A 155 -11.75 11.43 20.39
C THR A 155 -12.17 12.84 20.82
N ALA A 156 -13.14 13.44 20.14
CA ALA A 156 -13.72 14.72 20.55
C ALA A 156 -14.35 14.65 21.95
N GLU A 157 -15.08 13.58 22.27
CA GLU A 157 -15.66 13.35 23.61
C GLU A 157 -14.58 13.23 24.70
N MET A 158 -13.40 12.70 24.37
CA MET A 158 -12.25 12.62 25.28
C MET A 158 -11.41 13.91 25.34
N GLY A 159 -11.79 14.96 24.59
CA GLY A 159 -10.99 16.19 24.50
C GLY A 159 -9.67 16.01 23.74
N LEU A 160 -9.57 14.98 22.89
CA LEU A 160 -8.42 14.71 22.02
C LEU A 160 -8.76 15.12 20.58
N SER A 161 -7.77 15.65 19.85
CA SER A 161 -7.90 15.94 18.42
C SER A 161 -7.07 14.95 17.60
N ILE A 162 -7.69 14.31 16.60
CA ILE A 162 -6.94 13.55 15.59
C ILE A 162 -6.44 14.54 14.54
N PRO A 163 -5.12 14.59 14.28
CA PRO A 163 -4.63 15.24 13.08
C PRO A 163 -5.04 14.39 11.88
N LEU A 164 -6.08 14.82 11.18
CA LEU A 164 -6.48 14.29 9.87
C LEU A 164 -5.68 14.98 8.77
#